data_AF-A0A8E3APX8-F1
#
_entry.id   AF-A0A8E3APX8-F1
#
_cell.length_a   1.000
_cell.length_b   1.000
_cell.length_c   1.000
_cell.angle_alpha   90.00
_cell.angle_beta   90.00
_cell.angle_gamma   90.00
#
_symmetry.space_group_name_H-M   'P 1'
#
loop_
_entity.id
_entity.type
_entity.pdbx_description
1 polymer ?
#
loop_
_entity_poly.entity_id
_entity_poly.type
_entity_poly.pdbx_seq_one_letter_code
_entity_poly.pdbx_strand_id
1 'polypeptide(L)' 'MNITALIEKSGLSRKQVCERSGVSRSMLSLIESGKRQVSPERAQKLAAVLGVTVEELRPDLAALFCGSHPAPTPTGDAA' A
#
# COMPACT_ATOMS: atom_id res chain seq x y z
N MET A 1 -8.87 7.56 3.88
CA MET A 1 -8.83 6.20 3.29
C MET A 1 -8.30 5.23 4.35
N ASN A 2 -8.78 3.99 4.41
CA ASN A 2 -8.29 2.98 5.36
C ASN A 2 -7.50 1.88 4.63
N ILE A 3 -6.20 1.72 4.95
CA ILE A 3 -5.32 0.70 4.36
C ILE A 3 -5.87 -0.72 4.55
N THR A 4 -6.60 -0.97 5.64
CA THR A 4 -7.18 -2.28 5.95
C THR A 4 -8.14 -2.74 4.86
N ALA A 5 -8.97 -1.84 4.33
CA ALA A 5 -9.91 -2.16 3.25
C ALA A 5 -9.20 -2.46 1.92
N LEU A 6 -8.06 -1.83 1.66
CA LEU A 6 -7.24 -2.10 0.46
C LEU A 6 -6.60 -3.48 0.55
N ILE A 7 -6.10 -3.86 1.72
CA ILE A 7 -5.57 -5.20 1.99
C ILE A 7 -6.65 -6.26 1.76
N GLU A 8 -7.86 -6.06 2.29
CA GLU A 8 -8.97 -7.00 2.12
C GLU A 8 -9.41 -7.12 0.66
N LYS A 9 -9.44 -6.01 -0.09
CA LYS A 9 -9.72 -6.02 -1.53
C LYS A 9 -8.66 -6.72 -2.37
N SER A 10 -7.39 -6.64 -1.95
CA SER A 10 -6.28 -7.30 -2.66
C SER A 10 -6.30 -8.83 -2.51
N GLY A 11 -7.08 -9.38 -1.59
CA GLY A 11 -7.09 -10.82 -1.28
C GLY A 11 -5.84 -11.32 -0.54
N LEU A 12 -4.89 -10.43 -0.22
CA LEU A 12 -3.67 -10.76 0.50
C LEU A 12 -3.87 -10.76 2.02
N SER A 13 -3.19 -11.67 2.71
CA SER A 13 -3.14 -11.61 4.17
C SER A 13 -2.24 -10.46 4.64
N ARG A 14 -2.56 -9.89 5.81
CA ARG A 14 -1.74 -8.86 6.46
C ARG A 14 -0.28 -9.30 6.64
N LYS A 15 -0.04 -10.60 6.84
CA LYS A 15 1.30 -11.19 6.92
C LYS A 15 2.02 -11.11 5.57
N GLN A 16 1.35 -11.50 4.48
CA GLN A 16 1.93 -11.42 3.13
C GLN A 16 2.22 -9.97 2.73
N VAL A 17 1.32 -9.05 3.06
CA VAL A 17 1.53 -7.61 2.82
C VAL A 17 2.74 -7.12 3.60
N CYS A 18 2.86 -7.46 4.89
CA CYS A 18 4.04 -7.11 5.70
C CYS A 18 5.34 -7.65 5.11
N GLU A 19 5.38 -8.93 4.73
CA GLU A 19 6.55 -9.59 4.16
C GLU A 19 6.95 -8.98 2.81
N ARG A 20 6.00 -8.79 1.90
CA ARG A 20 6.26 -8.25 0.55
C ARG A 20 6.60 -6.76 0.57
N SER A 21 5.98 -5.97 1.46
CA SER A 21 6.24 -4.53 1.58
C SER A 21 7.44 -4.19 2.48
N GLY A 22 7.97 -5.15 3.23
CA GLY A 22 9.03 -4.94 4.22
C GLY A 22 8.57 -4.13 5.44
N VAL A 23 7.27 -4.17 5.76
CA VAL A 23 6.68 -3.47 6.91
C VAL A 23 6.44 -4.46 8.03
N SER A 24 6.88 -4.15 9.25
CA SER A 24 6.61 -4.99 10.41
C SER A 24 5.13 -4.92 10.82
N ARG A 25 4.57 -6.00 11.39
CA ARG A 25 3.17 -6.01 11.88
C ARG A 25 2.84 -4.85 12.83
N SER A 26 3.74 -4.55 13.76
CA SER A 26 3.56 -3.43 14.69
C SER A 26 3.45 -2.08 13.96
N MET A 27 4.23 -1.92 12.89
CA MET A 27 4.16 -0.72 12.08
C MET A 27 2.86 -0.68 11.26
N LEU A 28 2.43 -1.81 10.70
CA LEU A 28 1.14 -1.92 10.02
C LEU A 28 -0.01 -1.50 10.95
N SER A 29 -0.05 -2.01 12.19
CA SER A 29 -1.09 -1.62 13.15
C SER A 29 -1.08 -0.14 13.51
N LEU A 30 0.11 0.49 13.58
CA LEU A 30 0.21 1.95 13.79
C LEU A 30 -0.32 2.74 12.59
N ILE A 31 -0.11 2.23 11.38
CA ILE A 31 -0.65 2.80 10.14
C ILE A 31 -2.16 2.65 10.10
N GLU A 32 -2.69 1.45 10.39
CA GLU A 32 -4.13 1.17 10.46
C GLU A 32 -4.83 2.04 11.50
N SER A 33 -4.18 2.32 12.63
CA SER A 33 -4.69 3.19 13.69
C SER A 33 -4.52 4.69 13.39
N GLY A 34 -3.93 5.06 12.25
CA GLY A 34 -3.63 6.46 11.90
C GLY A 34 -2.53 7.12 12.74
N LYS A 35 -1.91 6.38 13.67
CA LYS A 35 -0.84 6.87 14.55
C LYS A 35 0.48 7.11 13.80
N ARG A 36 0.65 6.47 12.64
CA ARG A 36 1.86 6.60 11.82
C ARG A 36 1.53 6.69 10.34
N GLN A 37 2.09 7.70 9.69
CA GLN A 37 2.03 7.84 8.24
C GLN A 37 3.07 6.93 7.56
N VAL A 38 2.65 6.30 6.45
CA VAL A 38 3.50 5.45 5.61
C VAL A 38 4.50 6.31 4.84
N SER A 39 5.81 6.14 5.03
CA SER A 39 6.82 6.88 4.25
C SER A 39 6.62 6.72 2.73
N PRO A 40 6.98 7.71 1.88
CA PRO A 40 6.75 7.64 0.43
C PRO A 40 7.28 6.36 -0.22
N GLU A 41 8.49 5.90 0.14
CA GLU A 41 9.05 4.64 -0.34
C GLU A 41 8.21 3.42 0.05
N ARG A 42 7.71 3.38 1.29
CA ARG A 42 6.85 2.30 1.76
C ARG A 42 5.48 2.35 1.10
N ALA A 43 4.99 3.55 0.79
CA ALA A 43 3.72 3.73 0.12
C ALA A 43 3.79 3.18 -1.29
N GLN A 44 4.89 3.41 -2.02
CA GLN A 44 5.15 2.78 -3.32
C GLN A 44 5.17 1.24 -3.22
N LYS A 45 5.88 0.67 -2.23
CA LYS A 45 5.93 -0.78 -2.04
C LYS A 45 4.56 -1.37 -1.69
N LEU A 46 3.83 -0.74 -0.78
CA LEU A 46 2.48 -1.18 -0.41
C LEU A 46 1.51 -1.07 -1.58
N ALA A 47 1.55 0.04 -2.32
CA ALA A 47 0.77 0.23 -3.53
C ALA A 47 1.03 -0.88 -4.56
N ALA A 48 2.31 -1.17 -4.83
CA ALA A 48 2.72 -2.23 -5.75
C ALA A 48 2.25 -3.62 -5.29
N VAL A 49 2.34 -3.93 -3.98
CA VAL A 49 1.89 -5.22 -3.43
C VAL A 49 0.37 -5.36 -3.46
N LEU A 50 -0.35 -4.27 -3.18
CA LEU A 50 -1.82 -4.26 -3.13
C LEU A 50 -2.47 -4.10 -4.51
N GLY A 51 -1.69 -3.81 -5.55
CA GLY A 51 -2.19 -3.55 -6.89
C GLY A 51 -2.97 -2.23 -7.00
N VAL A 52 -2.69 -1.29 -6.10
CA VAL A 52 -3.33 0.04 -6.06
C VAL A 52 -2.30 1.11 -6.34
N THR A 53 -2.75 2.35 -6.53
CA THR A 53 -1.84 3.49 -6.68
C THR A 53 -1.38 4.04 -5.33
N VAL A 54 -0.26 4.76 -5.34
CA VAL A 54 0.20 5.50 -4.14
C VAL A 54 -0.82 6.55 -3.74
N GLU A 55 -1.55 7.14 -4.69
CA GLU A 55 -2.61 8.12 -4.44
C GLU A 55 -3.81 7.50 -3.71
N GLU A 56 -4.20 6.29 -4.09
CA GLU A 56 -5.26 5.56 -3.38
C GLU A 56 -4.85 5.22 -1.94
N LEU A 57 -3.57 4.94 -1.72
CA LEU A 57 -3.04 4.65 -0.39
C LEU A 57 -2.78 5.92 0.45
N ARG A 58 -2.27 6.96 -0.19
CA ARG A 58 -1.76 8.23 0.36
C ARG A 58 -2.19 9.37 -0.58
N PRO A 59 -3.46 9.81 -0.50
CA PRO A 59 -3.97 10.87 -1.37
C PRO A 59 -3.27 12.21 -1.13
N ASP A 60 -2.69 12.41 0.06
CA ASP A 60 -1.86 13.56 0.37
C ASP A 60 -0.53 13.59 -0.40
N LEU A 61 -0.06 12.45 -0.94
CA LEU A 61 1.08 12.40 -1.86
C LEU A 61 0.66 12.60 -3.33
N ALA A 62 -0.62 12.66 -3.65
CA ALA A 62 -1.09 12.76 -5.05
C ALA A 62 -0.55 14.01 -5.77
N ALA A 63 -0.41 15.12 -5.04
CA ALA A 63 0.18 16.34 -5.57
C ALA A 63 1.63 16.15 -6.09
N LEU A 64 2.35 15.13 -5.59
CA LEU A 64 3.72 14.81 -6.03
C LEU A 64 3.76 13.97 -7.32
N PHE A 65 2.67 13.31 -7.69
CA PHE A 65 2.61 12.34 -8.80
C PHE A 65 1.77 12.81 -10.00
N CYS A 66 1.40 14.09 -10.04
CA CYS A 66 0.51 14.76 -11.01
C CYS A 66 0.86 14.60 -12.51
N GLY A 67 1.92 13.87 -12.89
CA GLY A 67 2.39 13.79 -14.29
C GLY A 67 2.77 12.41 -14.83
N SER A 68 2.86 11.35 -14.02
CA SER A 68 3.23 10.02 -14.52
C SER A 68 2.89 8.97 -13.47
N HIS A 69 1.70 8.39 -13.57
CA HIS A 69 1.40 7.17 -12.82
C HIS A 69 1.94 5.99 -13.64
N PRO A 70 3.04 5.33 -13.23
CA PRO A 70 3.28 3.97 -13.72
C PRO A 70 2.09 3.16 -13.20
N ALA A 71 1.27 2.66 -14.12
CA ALA A 71 0.17 1.77 -13.78
C ALA A 71 0.72 0.67 -12.86
N PRO A 72 0.07 0.37 -11.72
CA PRO A 72 0.44 -0.81 -10.95
C PRO A 72 0.24 -2.00 -11.90
N THR A 73 1.35 -2.54 -12.41
CA THR A 73 1.28 -3.78 -13.18
C THR A 73 0.63 -4.80 -12.26
N PRO A 74 -0.50 -5.41 -12.66
CA PRO A 74 -1.10 -6.44 -11.85
C PRO A 74 -0.11 -7.60 -11.84
N THR A 75 0.73 -7.68 -10.82
CA THR A 75 1.40 -8.94 -10.50
C THR A 75 0.33 -9.84 -9.95
N GLY A 76 -0.43 -10.41 -10.89
CA GLY A 76 -1.23 -11.59 -10.66
C GLY A 76 -0.27 -12.70 -10.27
N ASP A 77 -0.19 -12.99 -8.97
CA ASP A 77 0.05 -14.34 -8.52
C ASP A 77 -1.21 -15.15 -8.93
N ALA A 78 -1.25 -15.54 -10.20
CA ALA A 78 -2.14 -16.56 -10.69
C ALA A 78 -1.63 -17.90 -10.15
N ALA A 79 -2.50 -18.53 -9.34
CA ALA A 79 -2.65 -19.96 -9.07
C ALA A 79 -1.41 -20.78 -8.66
#